data_AF-I2Q4Z2-F1
#
_entry.id   AF-I2Q4Z2-F1
#
_cell.length_a   1.000
_cell.length_b   1.000
_cell.length_c   1.000
_cell.angle_alpha   90.00
_cell.angle_beta   90.00
_cell.angle_gamma   90.00
#
_symmetry.space_group_name_H-M   'P 1'
#
loop_
_entity.id
_entity.type
_entity.pdbx_description
1 polymer ?
#
loop_
_entity_poly.entity_id
_entity_poly.type
_entity_poly.pdbx_seq_one_letter_code
_entity_poly.pdbx_strand_id
1 'polypeptide(L)'
;MAEKKWLTEDKLALILGLIIFGLSMLNFGGVDPLGWAVKINVWTDASKIFSAATGAYKDMAGLLSLILTWVFLTAVLAFGVKALGGDPKRFAMSFALVFFISYCCFALGNYATIAATPDQLKKFNLTWAMGLTGEAGFIIALIAGILIGNFFPGLAARMKDALKPEMYVKIAIVILGAELGVKSVDALGLASSVIFRGLCAIVEAYLIYWALVYYISRKYFKFSREWAAPLASGISICGVSAAIATGGAIRARPIVPIMVSSLVVVFTCVEMLILPFVAQHWMYGEPMVAGAWMGLAVKSDGGAIASGVITDALIRAQAFAIDGVKYQEGWVTMAATTIKIFIDVFIGVWAFILAFVWCTMIECKPGERMKWGIILDRFPRFVLGYVITFVIMLLLCAQGGDMLKFGKTAIADTGPFRSIFFILTFFTIGVVSNFKKLWDEGIGKLALVYVVSLFGFIIWIGLFISWLFFHGVKPPLAS
;
A
#
# COMPACT_ATOMS: atom_id res chain seq x y z
N MET A 1 -38.19 5.07 -5.51
CA MET A 1 -36.92 5.32 -6.24
C MET A 1 -36.00 6.03 -5.27
N ALA A 2 -34.90 5.42 -4.84
CA ALA A 2 -33.94 6.12 -3.97
C ALA A 2 -33.29 7.24 -4.80
N GLU A 3 -33.37 8.49 -4.33
CA GLU A 3 -32.68 9.62 -4.94
C GLU A 3 -31.21 9.25 -5.19
N LYS A 4 -30.79 9.26 -6.47
CA LYS A 4 -29.39 9.15 -6.83
C LYS A 4 -28.67 10.40 -6.32
N LYS A 5 -28.19 10.38 -5.07
CA LYS A 5 -27.22 11.37 -4.60
C LYS A 5 -26.03 11.35 -5.56
N TRP A 6 -25.76 12.49 -6.19
CA TRP A 6 -24.70 12.62 -7.18
C TRP A 6 -23.31 12.34 -6.58
N LEU A 7 -23.13 12.66 -5.29
CA LEU A 7 -21.91 12.42 -4.54
C LEU A 7 -21.98 11.09 -3.78
N THR A 8 -21.08 10.19 -4.13
CA THR A 8 -20.84 8.91 -3.43
C THR A 8 -19.55 8.98 -2.65
N GLU A 9 -19.35 8.08 -1.68
CA GLU A 9 -18.08 7.98 -0.93
C GLU A 9 -16.88 7.78 -1.87
N ASP A 10 -17.08 7.03 -2.95
CA ASP A 10 -16.08 6.79 -4.00
C ASP A 10 -15.65 8.07 -4.72
N LYS A 11 -16.62 8.90 -5.12
CA LYS A 11 -16.36 10.20 -5.76
C LYS A 11 -15.77 11.21 -4.78
N LEU A 12 -16.20 11.18 -3.52
CA LEU A 12 -15.64 12.03 -2.49
C LEU A 12 -14.16 11.70 -2.26
N ALA A 13 -13.82 10.41 -2.13
CA ALA A 13 -12.43 9.98 -1.97
C ALA A 13 -11.56 10.41 -3.16
N LEU A 14 -12.08 10.29 -4.39
CA LEU A 14 -11.43 10.83 -5.58
C LEU A 14 -11.17 12.34 -5.45
N ILE A 15 -12.19 13.13 -5.12
CA ILE A 15 -12.09 14.59 -5.02
C ILE A 15 -11.07 14.98 -3.94
N LEU A 16 -11.14 14.37 -2.76
CA LEU A 16 -10.24 14.66 -1.65
C LEU A 16 -8.79 14.31 -1.98
N GLY A 17 -8.56 13.15 -2.61
CA GLY A 17 -7.22 12.77 -3.08
C GLY A 17 -6.68 13.74 -4.13
N LEU A 18 -7.50 14.16 -5.09
CA LEU A 18 -7.12 15.14 -6.11
C LEU A 18 -6.87 16.54 -5.54
N ILE A 19 -7.56 16.94 -4.47
CA ILE A 19 -7.29 18.21 -3.78
C ILE A 19 -5.91 18.18 -3.11
N ILE A 20 -5.60 17.12 -2.36
CA ILE A 20 -4.28 16.97 -1.72
C ILE A 20 -3.17 16.93 -2.77
N PHE A 21 -3.39 16.17 -3.86
CA PHE A 21 -2.48 16.15 -4.99
C PHE A 21 -2.32 17.54 -5.63
N GLY A 22 -3.42 18.23 -5.92
CA GLY A 22 -3.40 19.57 -6.52
C GLY A 22 -2.68 20.60 -5.65
N LEU A 23 -2.80 20.52 -4.33
CA LEU A 23 -2.00 21.32 -3.40
C LEU A 23 -0.51 21.00 -3.53
N SER A 24 -0.12 19.72 -3.60
CA SER A 24 1.28 19.33 -3.78
C SER A 24 1.89 19.81 -5.10
N MET A 25 1.07 19.99 -6.14
CA MET A 25 1.51 20.52 -7.44
C MET A 25 2.02 21.96 -7.36
N LEU A 26 1.66 22.72 -6.32
CA LEU A 26 2.19 24.06 -6.11
C LEU A 26 3.73 24.07 -5.88
N ASN A 27 4.33 22.93 -5.55
CA ASN A 27 5.79 22.79 -5.46
C ASN A 27 6.49 23.04 -6.79
N PHE A 28 5.84 22.73 -7.92
CA PHE A 28 6.37 23.07 -9.25
C PHE A 28 6.41 24.58 -9.49
N GLY A 29 5.64 25.36 -8.73
CA GLY A 29 5.70 26.82 -8.66
C GLY A 29 6.55 27.35 -7.50
N GLY A 30 7.29 26.49 -6.79
CA GLY A 30 8.14 26.87 -5.66
C GLY A 30 7.42 27.12 -4.33
N VAL A 31 6.13 26.78 -4.24
CA VAL A 31 5.34 26.91 -3.01
C VAL A 31 5.14 25.52 -2.41
N ASP A 32 5.53 25.32 -1.15
CA ASP A 32 5.33 24.09 -0.39
C ASP A 32 4.15 24.26 0.59
N PRO A 33 2.90 23.96 0.20
CA PRO A 33 1.73 24.18 1.07
C PRO A 33 1.44 23.02 2.03
N LEU A 34 2.19 21.91 1.95
CA LEU A 34 1.87 20.66 2.64
C LEU A 34 3.04 20.09 3.46
N GLY A 35 4.25 20.61 3.30
CA GLY A 35 5.47 20.15 3.96
C GLY A 35 5.47 20.30 5.49
N TRP A 36 4.53 21.07 6.05
CA TRP A 36 4.29 21.15 7.49
C TRP A 36 3.58 19.91 8.06
N ALA A 37 3.07 19.01 7.21
CA ALA A 37 2.39 17.79 7.63
C ALA A 37 3.26 16.93 8.54
N VAL A 38 2.65 16.27 9.51
CA VAL A 38 3.42 15.45 10.45
C VAL A 38 3.95 14.18 9.80
N LYS A 39 5.25 13.97 9.97
CA LYS A 39 5.95 12.73 9.69
C LYS A 39 6.34 12.06 11.00
N ILE A 40 6.23 10.74 11.05
CA ILE A 40 6.80 9.93 12.14
C ILE A 40 8.21 9.50 11.75
N ASN A 41 9.16 9.71 12.65
CA ASN A 41 10.53 9.22 12.51
C ASN A 41 10.72 7.93 13.30
N VAL A 42 11.68 7.10 12.87
CA VAL A 42 12.19 6.02 13.73
C VAL A 42 12.86 6.64 14.95
N TRP A 43 12.47 6.21 16.15
CA TRP A 43 12.80 6.91 17.39
C TRP A 43 13.22 5.98 18.53
N THR A 44 14.16 6.46 19.34
CA THR A 44 14.47 5.94 20.68
C THR A 44 14.09 6.93 21.78
N ASP A 45 14.07 8.22 21.43
CA ASP A 45 13.68 9.35 22.27
C ASP A 45 12.31 9.88 21.83
N ALA A 46 11.38 9.98 22.78
CA ALA A 46 10.01 10.42 22.54
C ALA A 46 9.92 11.86 21.99
N SER A 47 10.92 12.71 22.25
CA SER A 47 10.96 14.08 21.72
C SER A 47 11.14 14.14 20.19
N LYS A 48 11.63 13.06 19.58
CA LYS A 48 11.96 12.99 18.14
C LYS A 48 10.95 12.19 17.31
N ILE A 49 9.84 11.75 17.92
CA ILE A 49 8.81 10.96 17.22
C ILE A 49 8.26 11.74 16.03
N PHE A 50 7.94 13.02 16.22
CA PHE A 50 7.26 13.84 15.22
C PHE A 50 8.21 14.89 14.64
N SER A 51 8.12 15.09 13.33
CA SER A 51 8.73 16.23 12.62
C SER A 51 7.82 16.69 11.48
N ALA A 52 8.10 17.86 10.91
CA ALA A 52 7.53 18.24 9.62
C ALA A 52 8.01 17.28 8.51
N ALA A 53 7.26 17.23 7.41
CA ALA A 53 7.51 16.36 6.27
C ALA A 53 8.74 16.79 5.48
N THR A 54 8.90 18.10 5.25
CA THR A 54 9.99 18.67 4.46
C THR A 54 10.95 19.52 5.30
N GLY A 55 12.17 19.68 4.75
CA GLY A 55 13.18 20.54 5.35
C GLY A 55 12.82 22.03 5.36
N ALA A 56 11.83 22.46 4.57
CA ALA A 56 11.33 23.83 4.55
C ALA A 56 10.70 24.24 5.89
N TYR A 57 10.19 23.26 6.65
CA TYR A 57 9.53 23.45 7.94
C TYR A 57 10.32 22.85 9.12
N LYS A 58 11.64 22.72 8.98
CA LYS A 58 12.52 22.09 9.99
C LYS A 58 12.45 22.72 11.39
N ASP A 59 12.13 24.02 11.47
CA ASP A 59 12.04 24.76 12.73
C ASP A 59 10.66 24.62 13.40
N MET A 60 9.70 23.98 12.74
CA MET A 60 8.38 23.71 13.29
C MET A 60 8.46 22.57 14.32
N ALA A 61 7.91 22.80 15.51
CA ALA A 61 7.80 21.75 16.53
C ALA A 61 6.96 20.58 16.00
N GLY A 62 7.46 19.34 16.13
CA GLY A 62 6.75 18.16 15.61
C GLY A 62 5.34 17.96 16.17
N LEU A 63 5.11 18.35 17.44
CA LEU A 63 3.78 18.32 18.04
C LEU A 63 2.82 19.33 17.39
N LEU A 64 3.34 20.50 16.97
CA LEU A 64 2.55 21.47 16.22
C LEU A 64 2.17 20.89 14.85
N SER A 65 3.10 20.25 14.14
CA SER A 65 2.79 19.53 12.90
C SER A 65 1.70 18.48 13.10
N LEU A 66 1.74 17.72 14.21
CA LEU A 66 0.72 16.72 14.54
C LEU A 66 -0.67 17.35 14.67
N ILE A 67 -0.77 18.42 15.47
CA ILE A 67 -2.05 19.11 15.72
C ILE A 67 -2.57 19.76 14.44
N LEU A 68 -1.72 20.46 13.68
CA LEU A 68 -2.11 21.08 12.41
C LEU A 68 -2.62 20.03 11.41
N THR A 69 -1.96 18.88 11.35
CA THR A 69 -2.36 17.80 10.42
C THR A 69 -3.69 17.21 10.83
N TRP A 70 -3.89 16.98 12.14
CA TRP A 70 -5.17 16.55 12.67
C TRP A 70 -6.29 17.56 12.37
N VAL A 71 -6.06 18.85 12.60
CA VAL A 71 -7.05 19.91 12.33
C VAL A 71 -7.40 19.97 10.84
N PHE A 72 -6.39 19.98 9.97
CA PHE A 72 -6.58 20.00 8.52
C PHE A 72 -7.37 18.79 8.03
N LEU A 73 -6.96 17.57 8.43
CA LEU A 73 -7.66 16.35 8.04
C LEU A 73 -9.08 16.30 8.60
N THR A 74 -9.27 16.74 9.85
CA THR A 74 -10.61 16.84 10.44
C THR A 74 -11.49 17.78 9.62
N ALA A 75 -10.99 18.95 9.25
CA ALA A 75 -11.76 19.93 8.46
C ALA A 75 -12.12 19.39 7.07
N VAL A 76 -11.15 18.85 6.35
CA VAL A 76 -11.32 18.30 4.99
C VAL A 76 -12.27 17.12 4.99
N LEU A 77 -12.11 16.17 5.92
CA LEU A 77 -12.95 14.98 6.00
C LEU A 77 -14.34 15.29 6.56
N ALA A 78 -14.47 16.18 7.54
CA ALA A 78 -15.77 16.60 8.06
C ALA A 78 -16.59 17.33 7.00
N PHE A 79 -15.96 18.15 6.15
CA PHE A 79 -16.62 18.74 4.98
C PHE A 79 -17.11 17.65 4.01
N GLY A 80 -16.28 16.65 3.73
CA GLY A 80 -16.66 15.50 2.92
C GLY A 80 -17.85 14.73 3.49
N VAL A 81 -17.85 14.47 4.81
CA VAL A 81 -18.96 13.81 5.50
C VAL A 81 -20.23 14.66 5.47
N LYS A 82 -20.12 15.98 5.64
CA LYS A 82 -21.26 16.91 5.46
C LYS A 82 -21.86 16.78 4.06
N ALA A 83 -21.02 16.72 3.03
CA ALA A 83 -21.45 16.61 1.64
C ALA A 83 -22.16 15.26 1.34
N LEU A 84 -21.84 14.21 2.08
CA LEU A 84 -22.56 12.93 2.03
C LEU A 84 -23.89 12.95 2.82
N GLY A 85 -24.15 14.01 3.60
CA GLY A 85 -25.31 14.16 4.47
C GLY A 85 -25.13 13.58 5.87
N GLY A 86 -23.89 13.36 6.31
CA GLY A 86 -23.56 13.00 7.69
C GLY A 86 -23.41 14.21 8.61
N ASP A 87 -23.30 13.96 9.92
CA ASP A 87 -23.10 15.00 10.94
C ASP A 87 -21.60 15.32 11.11
N PRO A 88 -21.14 16.54 10.75
CA PRO A 88 -19.72 16.90 10.82
C PRO A 88 -19.19 16.97 12.25
N LYS A 89 -20.03 17.36 13.23
CA LYS A 89 -19.60 17.50 14.62
C LYS A 89 -19.37 16.13 15.24
N ARG A 90 -20.30 15.19 15.02
CA ARG A 90 -20.14 13.80 15.49
C ARG A 90 -18.96 13.10 14.81
N PHE A 91 -18.78 13.36 13.51
CA PHE A 91 -17.60 12.88 12.80
C PHE A 91 -16.31 13.43 13.41
N ALA A 92 -16.21 14.75 13.66
CA ALA A 92 -14.99 15.34 14.22
C ALA A 92 -14.62 14.75 15.59
N MET A 93 -15.62 14.53 16.48
CA MET A 93 -15.39 13.87 17.77
C MET A 93 -14.93 12.41 17.61
N SER A 94 -15.58 11.66 16.72
CA SER A 94 -15.20 10.27 16.41
C SER A 94 -13.80 10.21 15.80
N PHE A 95 -13.50 11.14 14.90
CA PHE A 95 -12.25 11.20 14.15
C PHE A 95 -11.07 11.58 15.04
N ALA A 96 -11.26 12.41 16.08
CA ALA A 96 -10.21 12.66 17.05
C ALA A 96 -9.72 11.36 17.73
N LEU A 97 -10.66 10.54 18.21
CA LEU A 97 -10.32 9.23 18.82
C LEU A 97 -9.62 8.31 17.81
N VAL A 98 -10.21 8.16 16.62
CA VAL A 98 -9.65 7.32 15.55
C VAL A 98 -8.24 7.79 15.18
N PHE A 99 -8.04 9.10 14.97
CA PHE A 99 -6.76 9.67 14.56
C PHE A 99 -5.69 9.45 15.62
N PHE A 100 -5.92 9.86 16.87
CA PHE A 100 -4.89 9.78 17.91
C PHE A 100 -4.56 8.34 18.30
N ILE A 101 -5.55 7.43 18.38
CA ILE A 101 -5.25 6.02 18.65
C ILE A 101 -4.45 5.41 17.50
N SER A 102 -4.84 5.67 16.25
CA SER A 102 -4.10 5.23 15.06
C SER A 102 -2.67 5.78 15.06
N TYR A 103 -2.49 7.06 15.36
CA TYR A 103 -1.18 7.72 15.37
C TYR A 103 -0.28 7.21 16.50
N CYS A 104 -0.85 6.91 17.67
CA CYS A 104 -0.13 6.24 18.75
C CYS A 104 0.36 4.85 18.31
N CYS A 105 -0.49 4.07 17.64
CA CYS A 105 -0.07 2.77 17.08
C CYS A 105 1.04 2.94 16.04
N PHE A 106 0.95 3.98 15.20
CA PHE A 106 1.98 4.26 14.21
C PHE A 106 3.30 4.69 14.86
N ALA A 107 3.26 5.51 15.90
CA ALA A 107 4.43 5.90 16.69
C ALA A 107 5.07 4.67 17.36
N LEU A 108 4.28 3.79 17.99
CA LEU A 108 4.79 2.55 18.58
C LEU A 108 5.47 1.66 17.53
N GLY A 109 4.87 1.53 16.35
CA GLY A 109 5.47 0.78 15.24
C GLY A 109 6.80 1.34 14.75
N ASN A 110 7.02 2.65 14.90
CA ASN A 110 8.27 3.33 14.56
C ASN A 110 9.30 3.36 15.70
N TYR A 111 9.03 2.70 16.82
CA TYR A 111 10.04 2.56 17.86
C TYR A 111 11.24 1.79 17.32
N ALA A 112 12.46 2.26 17.58
CA ALA A 112 13.65 1.80 16.88
C ALA A 112 13.91 0.29 17.01
N THR A 113 13.61 -0.34 18.14
CA THR A 113 13.74 -1.80 18.28
C THR A 113 12.78 -2.59 17.38
N ILE A 114 11.70 -1.97 16.91
CA ILE A 114 10.74 -2.54 15.96
C ILE A 114 11.12 -2.17 14.53
N ALA A 115 11.30 -0.88 14.28
CA ALA A 115 11.39 -0.33 12.92
C ALA A 115 12.82 -0.23 12.37
N ALA A 116 13.85 -0.11 13.20
CA ALA A 116 15.20 0.13 12.70
C ALA A 116 15.67 -1.06 11.88
N THR A 117 16.08 -0.78 10.65
CA THR A 117 16.69 -1.77 9.75
C THR A 117 18.14 -2.05 10.17
N PRO A 118 18.75 -3.17 9.73
CA PRO A 118 20.10 -3.55 10.16
C PRO A 118 21.17 -2.45 9.96
N ASP A 119 21.04 -1.64 8.91
CA ASP A 119 21.89 -0.48 8.62
C ASP A 119 21.72 0.69 9.61
N GLN A 120 20.57 0.77 10.28
CA GLN A 120 20.25 1.83 11.24
C GLN A 120 20.61 1.47 12.68
N LEU A 121 20.96 0.21 12.97
CA LEU A 121 21.27 -0.26 14.32
C LEU A 121 22.38 0.58 14.98
N LYS A 122 23.45 0.89 14.24
CA LYS A 122 24.54 1.76 14.72
C LYS A 122 24.06 3.17 15.01
N LYS A 123 23.17 3.73 14.18
CA LYS A 123 22.62 5.09 14.36
C LYS A 123 21.81 5.19 15.66
N PHE A 124 21.16 4.12 16.07
CA PHE A 124 20.31 4.08 17.26
C PHE A 124 20.99 3.41 18.47
N ASN A 125 22.27 3.05 18.39
CA ASN A 125 23.01 2.30 19.42
C ASN A 125 22.28 1.01 19.87
N LEU A 126 21.69 0.29 18.91
CA LEU A 126 20.99 -0.98 19.15
C LEU A 126 21.88 -2.16 18.75
N THR A 127 21.85 -3.23 19.55
CA THR A 127 22.48 -4.51 19.22
C THR A 127 21.58 -5.40 18.36
N TRP A 128 20.26 -5.18 18.44
CA TRP A 128 19.24 -5.94 17.71
C TRP A 128 17.97 -5.10 17.51
N ALA A 129 17.28 -5.32 16.38
CA ALA A 129 15.94 -4.81 16.11
C ALA A 129 15.18 -5.79 15.19
N MET A 130 13.85 -5.73 15.20
CA MET A 130 13.00 -6.57 14.34
C MET A 130 13.11 -6.23 12.85
N GLY A 131 13.53 -5.00 12.50
CA GLY A 131 13.67 -4.58 11.10
C GLY A 131 12.36 -4.35 10.36
N LEU A 132 11.22 -4.28 11.05
CA LEU A 132 9.88 -4.22 10.46
C LEU A 132 9.53 -2.87 9.81
N THR A 133 10.44 -1.89 9.84
CA THR A 133 10.21 -0.50 9.41
C THR A 133 9.00 0.16 10.11
N GLY A 134 8.63 1.39 9.72
CA GLY A 134 7.47 2.07 10.30
C GLY A 134 6.12 1.38 10.02
N GLU A 135 6.08 0.45 9.06
CA GLU A 135 4.88 -0.28 8.67
C GLU A 135 4.35 -1.23 9.73
N ALA A 136 5.19 -1.63 10.69
CA ALA A 136 4.76 -2.31 11.91
C ALA A 136 3.59 -1.57 12.59
N GLY A 137 3.54 -0.24 12.44
CA GLY A 137 2.46 0.59 12.95
C GLY A 137 1.09 0.25 12.37
N PHE A 138 1.00 -0.13 11.08
CA PHE A 138 -0.25 -0.57 10.45
C PHE A 138 -0.79 -1.84 11.08
N ILE A 139 0.09 -2.76 11.44
CA ILE A 139 -0.25 -4.02 12.12
C ILE A 139 -0.75 -3.73 13.53
N ILE A 140 0.03 -2.94 14.28
CA ILE A 140 -0.32 -2.56 15.65
C ILE A 140 -1.69 -1.86 15.65
N ALA A 141 -1.93 -0.98 14.69
CA ALA A 141 -3.22 -0.33 14.50
C ALA A 141 -4.35 -1.31 14.19
N LEU A 142 -4.13 -2.27 13.29
CA LEU A 142 -5.12 -3.32 12.99
C LEU A 142 -5.44 -4.15 14.24
N ILE A 143 -4.43 -4.63 14.97
CA ILE A 143 -4.59 -5.41 16.20
C ILE A 143 -5.30 -4.58 17.28
N ALA A 144 -4.85 -3.34 17.52
CA ALA A 144 -5.48 -2.44 18.47
C ALA A 144 -6.95 -2.16 18.10
N GLY A 145 -7.23 -1.94 16.81
CA GLY A 145 -8.58 -1.78 16.30
C GLY A 145 -9.44 -3.01 16.58
N ILE A 146 -8.94 -4.21 16.28
CA ILE A 146 -9.62 -5.49 16.56
C ILE A 146 -9.91 -5.64 18.06
N LEU A 147 -8.93 -5.37 18.91
CA LEU A 147 -9.09 -5.43 20.35
C LEU A 147 -10.19 -4.47 20.82
N ILE A 148 -10.20 -3.24 20.31
CA ILE A 148 -11.24 -2.27 20.64
C ILE A 148 -12.62 -2.70 20.12
N GLY A 149 -12.70 -3.18 18.87
CA GLY A 149 -13.95 -3.61 18.24
C GLY A 149 -14.63 -4.78 18.96
N ASN A 150 -13.85 -5.71 19.51
CA ASN A 150 -14.36 -6.94 20.12
C ASN A 150 -14.46 -6.86 21.65
N PHE A 151 -13.54 -6.16 22.34
CA PHE A 151 -13.51 -6.11 23.81
C PHE A 151 -13.99 -4.78 24.40
N PHE A 152 -14.04 -3.70 23.61
CA PHE A 152 -14.44 -2.36 24.09
C PHE A 152 -15.56 -1.75 23.23
N PRO A 153 -16.74 -2.39 23.12
CA PRO A 153 -17.81 -1.98 22.20
C PRO A 153 -18.32 -0.55 22.46
N GLY A 154 -18.29 -0.07 23.71
CA GLY A 154 -18.64 1.31 24.04
C GLY A 154 -17.67 2.34 23.43
N LEU A 155 -16.38 2.03 23.39
CA LEU A 155 -15.37 2.86 22.72
C LEU A 155 -15.54 2.79 21.20
N ALA A 156 -15.76 1.59 20.65
CA ALA A 156 -16.04 1.41 19.22
C ALA A 156 -17.28 2.20 18.77
N ALA A 157 -18.34 2.23 19.58
CA ALA A 157 -19.55 3.00 19.31
C ALA A 157 -19.30 4.52 19.25
N ARG A 158 -18.39 5.05 20.08
CA ARG A 158 -17.98 6.47 20.04
C ARG A 158 -17.16 6.84 18.80
N MET A 159 -16.55 5.87 18.14
CA MET A 159 -15.76 6.07 16.92
C MET A 159 -16.57 5.84 15.64
N LYS A 160 -17.81 5.35 15.75
CA LYS A 160 -18.62 4.82 14.64
C LYS A 160 -18.69 5.74 13.43
N ASP A 161 -18.86 7.05 13.63
CA ASP A 161 -19.02 7.98 12.50
C ASP A 161 -17.74 8.17 11.69
N ALA A 162 -16.57 7.87 12.28
CA ALA A 162 -15.26 7.91 11.64
C ALA A 162 -14.76 6.53 11.15
N LEU A 163 -15.49 5.43 11.38
CA LEU A 163 -15.11 4.10 10.90
C LEU A 163 -15.37 3.93 9.40
N LYS A 164 -14.59 4.63 8.57
CA LYS A 164 -14.74 4.70 7.10
C LYS A 164 -13.50 4.16 6.36
N PRO A 165 -13.16 2.87 6.52
CA PRO A 165 -11.90 2.31 6.00
C PRO A 165 -11.78 2.42 4.47
N GLU A 166 -12.90 2.26 3.75
CA GLU A 166 -12.95 2.40 2.29
C GLU A 166 -12.62 3.82 1.83
N MET A 167 -13.21 4.84 2.45
CA MET A 167 -12.92 6.23 2.11
C MET A 167 -11.42 6.53 2.28
N TYR A 168 -10.84 6.14 3.41
CA TYR A 168 -9.42 6.38 3.70
C TYR A 168 -8.51 5.69 2.69
N VAL A 169 -8.73 4.41 2.39
CA VAL A 169 -7.86 3.66 1.47
C VAL A 169 -7.97 4.21 0.05
N LYS A 170 -9.17 4.62 -0.38
CA LYS A 170 -9.37 5.20 -1.71
C LYS A 170 -8.66 6.54 -1.85
N ILE A 171 -8.66 7.39 -0.81
CA ILE A 171 -7.87 8.64 -0.82
C ILE A 171 -6.38 8.32 -0.90
N ALA A 172 -5.89 7.36 -0.10
CA ALA A 172 -4.50 6.93 -0.14
C ALA A 172 -4.07 6.45 -1.54
N ILE A 173 -4.92 5.68 -2.22
CA ILE A 173 -4.65 5.15 -3.57
C ILE A 173 -4.58 6.28 -4.61
N VAL A 174 -5.41 7.31 -4.50
CA VAL A 174 -5.32 8.47 -5.42
C VAL A 174 -3.98 9.20 -5.22
N ILE A 175 -3.54 9.39 -3.98
CA ILE A 175 -2.23 10.01 -3.67
C ILE A 175 -1.08 9.11 -4.14
N LEU A 176 -1.22 7.79 -3.98
CA LEU A 176 -0.22 6.80 -4.42
C LEU A 176 0.10 6.91 -5.92
N GLY A 177 -0.88 7.27 -6.76
CA GLY A 177 -0.65 7.45 -8.20
C GLY A 177 0.43 8.49 -8.49
N ALA A 178 0.43 9.61 -7.77
CA ALA A 178 1.48 10.63 -7.89
C ALA A 178 2.86 10.10 -7.48
N GLU A 179 2.94 9.39 -6.35
CA GLU A 179 4.17 8.78 -5.87
C GLU A 179 4.75 7.78 -6.89
N LEU A 180 3.90 6.91 -7.44
CA LEU A 180 4.30 5.95 -8.46
C LEU A 180 4.70 6.62 -9.76
N GLY A 181 4.04 7.70 -10.18
CA GLY A 181 4.43 8.45 -11.39
C GLY A 181 5.86 9.00 -11.30
N VAL A 182 6.21 9.61 -10.17
CA VAL A 182 7.57 10.12 -9.91
C VAL A 182 8.58 8.96 -9.81
N LYS A 183 8.26 7.93 -9.02
CA LYS A 183 9.16 6.79 -8.84
C LYS A 183 9.35 5.99 -10.12
N SER A 184 8.36 5.92 -11.00
CA SER A 184 8.50 5.31 -12.32
C SER A 184 9.56 6.03 -13.14
N VAL A 185 9.58 7.37 -13.17
CA VAL A 185 10.64 8.11 -13.87
C VAL A 185 12.00 7.90 -13.22
N ASP A 186 12.07 7.94 -11.89
CA ASP A 186 13.31 7.66 -11.16
C ASP A 186 13.83 6.24 -11.48
N ALA A 187 12.91 5.28 -11.67
CA ALA A 187 13.21 3.93 -12.09
C ALA A 187 13.54 3.78 -13.59
N LEU A 188 13.12 4.71 -14.45
CA LEU A 188 13.48 4.70 -15.88
C LEU A 188 14.96 5.03 -16.12
N GLY A 189 15.62 5.71 -15.16
CA GLY A 189 17.06 5.94 -15.18
C GLY A 189 17.91 4.70 -14.84
N LEU A 190 17.27 3.57 -14.49
CA LEU A 190 17.93 2.32 -14.12
C LEU A 190 18.29 1.48 -15.36
N ALA A 191 19.16 0.48 -15.18
CA ALA A 191 19.59 -0.40 -16.26
C ALA A 191 18.39 -0.95 -17.06
N SER A 192 18.44 -0.84 -18.40
CA SER A 192 17.38 -1.32 -19.32
C SER A 192 16.95 -2.76 -19.04
N SER A 193 17.88 -3.57 -18.54
CA SER A 193 17.65 -4.94 -18.11
C SER A 193 16.69 -5.06 -16.91
N VAL A 194 16.70 -4.14 -15.94
CA VAL A 194 15.77 -4.15 -14.80
C VAL A 194 14.35 -3.75 -15.24
N ILE A 195 14.24 -2.80 -16.17
CA ILE A 195 12.95 -2.35 -16.73
C ILE A 195 12.25 -3.48 -17.51
N PHE A 196 12.97 -4.16 -18.41
CA PHE A 196 12.43 -5.30 -19.15
C PHE A 196 11.92 -6.39 -18.20
N ARG A 197 12.66 -6.65 -17.12
CA ARG A 197 12.30 -7.66 -16.12
C ARG A 197 11.11 -7.23 -15.26
N GLY A 198 10.96 -5.93 -14.99
CA GLY A 198 9.75 -5.36 -14.40
C GLY A 198 8.51 -5.55 -15.29
N LEU A 199 8.66 -5.48 -16.62
CA LEU A 199 7.58 -5.81 -17.56
C LEU A 199 7.19 -7.29 -17.52
N CYS A 200 8.16 -8.20 -17.38
CA CYS A 200 7.89 -9.62 -17.18
C CYS A 200 7.12 -9.89 -15.88
N ALA A 201 7.37 -9.12 -14.81
CA ALA A 201 6.65 -9.24 -13.55
C ALA A 201 5.13 -8.97 -13.68
N ILE A 202 4.73 -8.11 -14.63
CA ILE A 202 3.30 -7.89 -14.93
C ILE A 202 2.68 -9.16 -15.51
N VAL A 203 3.34 -9.80 -16.47
CA VAL A 203 2.88 -11.06 -17.06
C VAL A 203 2.73 -12.12 -15.98
N GLU A 204 3.72 -12.26 -15.10
CA GLU A 204 3.67 -13.19 -13.99
C GLU A 204 2.52 -12.90 -13.01
N ALA A 205 2.44 -11.67 -12.48
CA ALA A 205 1.44 -11.31 -11.48
C ALA A 205 0.01 -11.42 -12.01
N TYR A 206 -0.25 -10.95 -13.23
CA TYR A 206 -1.61 -10.89 -13.78
C TYR A 206 -2.03 -12.14 -14.57
N LEU A 207 -1.11 -12.81 -15.27
CA LEU A 207 -1.46 -13.97 -16.11
C LEU A 207 -1.17 -15.30 -15.44
N ILE A 208 -0.21 -15.37 -14.51
CA ILE A 208 0.14 -16.60 -13.81
C ILE A 208 -0.49 -16.61 -12.42
N TYR A 209 -0.07 -15.72 -11.52
CA TYR A 209 -0.54 -15.73 -10.13
C TYR A 209 -2.05 -15.56 -10.06
N TRP A 210 -2.58 -14.51 -10.68
CA TRP A 210 -4.01 -14.24 -10.62
C TRP A 210 -4.85 -15.41 -11.14
N ALA A 211 -4.47 -15.98 -12.29
CA ALA A 211 -5.18 -17.10 -12.90
C ALA A 211 -5.13 -18.34 -12.00
N LEU A 212 -3.97 -18.68 -11.43
CA LEU A 212 -3.81 -19.82 -10.53
C LEU A 212 -4.57 -19.62 -9.21
N VAL A 213 -4.46 -18.46 -8.56
CA VAL A 213 -5.21 -18.17 -7.33
C VAL A 213 -6.70 -18.23 -7.60
N TYR A 214 -7.17 -17.61 -8.68
CA TYR A 214 -8.58 -17.63 -9.05
C TYR A 214 -9.06 -19.06 -9.35
N TYR A 215 -8.27 -19.84 -10.11
CA TYR A 215 -8.56 -21.24 -10.40
C TYR A 215 -8.66 -22.07 -9.13
N ILE A 216 -7.67 -21.99 -8.23
CA ILE A 216 -7.65 -22.75 -6.97
C ILE A 216 -8.83 -22.36 -6.09
N SER A 217 -9.10 -21.06 -5.96
CA SER A 217 -10.23 -20.52 -5.20
C SER A 217 -11.56 -21.06 -5.70
N ARG A 218 -11.76 -21.12 -7.03
CA ARG A 218 -13.01 -21.57 -7.64
C ARG A 218 -13.15 -23.09 -7.69
N LYS A 219 -12.09 -23.80 -8.07
CA LYS A 219 -12.12 -25.24 -8.35
C LYS A 219 -12.04 -26.06 -7.07
N TYR A 220 -11.06 -25.78 -6.20
CA TYR A 220 -10.79 -26.60 -5.01
C TYR A 220 -11.55 -26.08 -3.79
N PHE A 221 -11.57 -24.76 -3.59
CA PHE A 221 -12.20 -24.14 -2.42
C PHE A 221 -13.65 -23.71 -2.65
N LYS A 222 -14.13 -23.83 -3.90
CA LYS A 222 -15.53 -23.57 -4.30
C LYS A 222 -16.02 -22.17 -3.93
N PHE A 223 -15.13 -21.18 -3.88
CA PHE A 223 -15.54 -19.79 -3.66
C PHE A 223 -16.42 -19.27 -4.80
N SER A 224 -17.32 -18.34 -4.47
CA SER A 224 -18.07 -17.62 -5.48
C SER A 224 -17.13 -16.71 -6.27
N ARG A 225 -17.59 -16.24 -7.45
CA ARG A 225 -16.83 -15.26 -8.24
C ARG A 225 -16.57 -13.96 -7.47
N GLU A 226 -17.54 -13.56 -6.65
CA GLU A 226 -17.49 -12.37 -5.78
C GLU A 226 -16.30 -12.43 -4.81
N TRP A 227 -16.01 -13.60 -4.23
CA TRP A 227 -14.88 -13.80 -3.32
C TRP A 227 -13.57 -14.10 -4.05
N ALA A 228 -13.63 -14.97 -5.06
CA ALA A 228 -12.43 -15.46 -5.73
C ALA A 228 -11.68 -14.37 -6.51
N ALA A 229 -12.37 -13.42 -7.15
CA ALA A 229 -11.71 -12.39 -7.94
C ALA A 229 -10.96 -11.35 -7.07
N PRO A 230 -11.57 -10.74 -6.02
CA PRO A 230 -10.84 -9.87 -5.10
C PRO A 230 -9.72 -10.60 -4.37
N LEU A 231 -9.93 -11.86 -3.96
CA LEU A 231 -8.91 -12.70 -3.34
C LEU A 231 -7.72 -12.93 -4.27
N ALA A 232 -7.98 -13.31 -5.53
CA ALA A 232 -6.93 -13.49 -6.53
C ALA A 232 -6.16 -12.20 -6.80
N SER A 233 -6.85 -11.07 -6.94
CA SER A 233 -6.21 -9.78 -7.14
C SER A 233 -5.38 -9.35 -5.94
N GLY A 234 -5.90 -9.52 -4.72
CA GLY A 234 -5.17 -9.19 -3.50
C GLY A 234 -3.92 -10.04 -3.31
N ILE A 235 -4.04 -11.36 -3.47
CA ILE A 235 -2.90 -12.28 -3.33
C ILE A 235 -1.86 -12.10 -4.44
N SER A 236 -2.25 -11.66 -5.64
CA SER A 236 -1.34 -11.73 -6.80
C SER A 236 -0.60 -10.43 -7.11
N ILE A 237 -1.22 -9.28 -6.82
CA ILE A 237 -0.80 -7.96 -7.32
C ILE A 237 -0.21 -7.13 -6.16
N CYS A 238 -0.95 -6.13 -5.69
CA CYS A 238 -0.54 -5.12 -4.70
C CYS A 238 -1.30 -5.24 -3.37
N GLY A 239 -1.99 -6.37 -3.17
CA GLY A 239 -2.69 -6.59 -1.91
C GLY A 239 -3.98 -5.80 -1.78
N VAL A 240 -3.97 -4.85 -0.87
CA VAL A 240 -5.15 -4.07 -0.45
C VAL A 240 -5.74 -3.31 -1.63
N SER A 241 -4.93 -2.53 -2.34
CA SER A 241 -5.39 -1.70 -3.46
C SER A 241 -5.99 -2.55 -4.58
N ALA A 242 -5.41 -3.71 -4.86
CA ALA A 242 -5.90 -4.64 -5.88
C ALA A 242 -7.21 -5.32 -5.48
N ALA A 243 -7.34 -5.74 -4.22
CA ALA A 243 -8.58 -6.31 -3.70
C ALA A 243 -9.73 -5.30 -3.76
N ILE A 244 -9.48 -4.06 -3.32
CA ILE A 244 -10.49 -2.97 -3.30
C ILE A 244 -10.86 -2.55 -4.73
N ALA A 245 -9.89 -2.36 -5.63
CA ALA A 245 -10.15 -2.02 -7.03
C ALA A 245 -10.94 -3.11 -7.75
N THR A 246 -10.59 -4.37 -7.51
CA THR A 246 -11.31 -5.52 -8.08
C THR A 246 -12.72 -5.62 -7.51
N GLY A 247 -12.88 -5.49 -6.19
CA GLY A 247 -14.18 -5.49 -5.53
C GLY A 247 -15.11 -4.40 -6.09
N GLY A 248 -14.59 -3.19 -6.33
CA GLY A 248 -15.32 -2.12 -7.00
C GLY A 248 -15.70 -2.47 -8.44
N ALA A 249 -14.74 -2.96 -9.23
CA ALA A 249 -14.95 -3.32 -10.64
C ALA A 249 -16.05 -4.39 -10.84
N ILE A 250 -16.10 -5.38 -9.95
CA ILE A 250 -17.07 -6.48 -10.01
C ILE A 250 -18.34 -6.24 -9.17
N ARG A 251 -18.44 -5.09 -8.46
CA ARG A 251 -19.50 -4.78 -7.48
C ARG A 251 -19.66 -5.83 -6.38
N ALA A 252 -18.55 -6.30 -5.83
CA ALA A 252 -18.57 -7.14 -4.64
C ALA A 252 -19.12 -6.35 -3.44
N ARG A 253 -19.71 -7.07 -2.48
CA ARG A 253 -20.08 -6.46 -1.20
C ARG A 253 -18.84 -5.89 -0.51
N PRO A 254 -18.91 -4.69 0.11
CA PRO A 254 -17.81 -4.05 0.84
C PRO A 254 -16.99 -4.97 1.74
N ILE A 255 -17.65 -5.89 2.44
CA ILE A 255 -16.99 -6.82 3.36
C ILE A 255 -15.97 -7.72 2.68
N VAL A 256 -16.18 -8.09 1.42
CA VAL A 256 -15.33 -9.03 0.68
C VAL A 256 -13.92 -8.47 0.46
N PRO A 257 -13.72 -7.35 -0.26
CA PRO A 257 -12.39 -6.79 -0.45
C PRO A 257 -11.78 -6.27 0.85
N ILE A 258 -12.58 -5.84 1.84
CA ILE A 258 -12.07 -5.49 3.18
C ILE A 258 -11.42 -6.71 3.83
N MET A 259 -12.11 -7.85 3.83
CA MET A 259 -11.62 -9.10 4.42
C MET A 259 -10.36 -9.63 3.76
N VAL A 260 -10.33 -9.60 2.42
CA VAL A 260 -9.13 -9.95 1.66
C VAL A 260 -7.98 -9.02 2.02
N SER A 261 -8.24 -7.71 2.10
CA SER A 261 -7.22 -6.71 2.45
C SER A 261 -6.63 -6.93 3.84
N SER A 262 -7.48 -7.22 4.84
CA SER A 262 -7.03 -7.55 6.20
C SER A 262 -6.12 -8.77 6.21
N LEU A 263 -6.49 -9.82 5.49
CA LEU A 263 -5.74 -11.07 5.41
C LEU A 263 -4.37 -10.86 4.75
N VAL A 264 -4.33 -10.15 3.63
CA VAL A 264 -3.10 -9.81 2.91
C VAL A 264 -2.08 -9.15 3.84
N VAL A 265 -2.52 -8.19 4.65
CA VAL A 265 -1.61 -7.44 5.51
C VAL A 265 -1.01 -8.32 6.59
N VAL A 266 -1.80 -9.21 7.20
CA VAL A 266 -1.27 -10.17 8.16
C VAL A 266 -0.17 -11.03 7.52
N PHE A 267 -0.40 -11.57 6.32
CA PHE A 267 0.60 -12.39 5.63
C PHE A 267 1.81 -11.58 5.15
N THR A 268 1.61 -10.36 4.67
CA THR A 268 2.70 -9.45 4.29
C THR A 268 3.71 -9.29 5.44
N CYS A 269 3.23 -9.18 6.67
CA CYS A 269 4.11 -9.03 7.83
C CYS A 269 4.89 -10.31 8.13
N VAL A 270 4.25 -11.47 7.97
CA VAL A 270 4.93 -12.76 8.06
C VAL A 270 6.00 -12.87 6.95
N GLU A 271 5.68 -12.49 5.72
CA GLU A 271 6.61 -12.49 4.59
C GLU A 271 7.82 -11.58 4.86
N MET A 272 7.60 -10.34 5.31
CA MET A 272 8.65 -9.39 5.67
C MET A 272 9.58 -9.86 6.79
N LEU A 273 9.03 -10.63 7.74
CA LEU A 273 9.81 -11.17 8.87
C LEU A 273 10.62 -12.39 8.51
N ILE A 274 10.24 -13.13 7.47
CA ILE A 274 10.82 -14.43 7.14
C ILE A 274 11.65 -14.35 5.86
N LEU A 275 11.07 -13.86 4.77
CA LEU A 275 11.68 -13.95 3.43
C LEU A 275 13.03 -13.22 3.31
N PRO A 276 13.24 -12.02 3.90
CA PRO A 276 14.56 -11.38 3.86
C PRO A 276 15.68 -12.20 4.49
N PHE A 277 15.39 -12.92 5.59
CA PHE A 277 16.37 -13.79 6.25
C PHE A 277 16.64 -15.07 5.47
N VAL A 278 15.60 -15.61 4.81
CA VAL A 278 15.77 -16.74 3.88
C VAL A 278 16.65 -16.31 2.69
N ALA A 279 16.40 -15.12 2.13
CA ALA A 279 17.20 -14.55 1.05
C ALA A 279 18.64 -14.28 1.49
N GLN A 280 18.84 -13.74 2.69
CA GLN A 280 20.17 -13.58 3.27
C GLN A 280 20.91 -14.92 3.31
N HIS A 281 20.29 -15.98 3.83
CA HIS A 281 20.97 -17.24 4.04
C HIS A 281 21.28 -17.97 2.71
N TRP A 282 20.34 -17.99 1.77
CA TRP A 282 20.45 -18.78 0.53
C TRP A 282 20.85 -18.00 -0.72
N MET A 283 20.72 -16.67 -0.70
CA MET A 283 20.81 -15.83 -1.91
C MET A 283 21.74 -14.63 -1.75
N TYR A 284 22.59 -14.58 -0.71
CA TYR A 284 23.55 -13.48 -0.56
C TYR A 284 24.52 -13.34 -1.75
N GLY A 285 24.81 -14.45 -2.44
CA GLY A 285 25.61 -14.47 -3.68
C GLY A 285 24.87 -13.94 -4.92
N GLU A 286 23.55 -13.80 -4.85
CA GLU A 286 22.64 -13.38 -5.93
C GLU A 286 21.75 -12.19 -5.48
N PRO A 287 22.32 -11.02 -5.14
CA PRO A 287 21.57 -9.95 -4.47
C PRO A 287 20.38 -9.41 -5.29
N MET A 288 20.52 -9.35 -6.61
CA MET A 288 19.45 -8.84 -7.47
C MET A 288 18.29 -9.83 -7.60
N VAL A 289 18.56 -11.14 -7.54
CA VAL A 289 17.52 -12.17 -7.48
C VAL A 289 16.74 -12.03 -6.17
N ALA A 290 17.44 -11.82 -5.05
CA ALA A 290 16.82 -11.63 -3.76
C ALA A 290 15.89 -10.40 -3.72
N GLY A 291 16.35 -9.27 -4.28
CA GLY A 291 15.54 -8.05 -4.38
C GLY A 291 14.32 -8.25 -5.27
N ALA A 292 14.50 -8.86 -6.44
CA ALA A 292 13.39 -9.18 -7.34
C ALA A 292 12.36 -10.10 -6.69
N TRP A 293 12.82 -11.10 -5.93
CA TRP A 293 11.96 -12.04 -5.24
C TRP A 293 11.11 -11.34 -4.17
N MET A 294 11.66 -10.36 -3.45
CA MET A 294 10.87 -9.55 -2.51
C MET A 294 9.76 -8.77 -3.21
N GLY A 295 10.05 -8.18 -4.37
CA GLY A 295 9.06 -7.45 -5.18
C GLY A 295 7.92 -8.34 -5.71
N LEU A 296 8.23 -9.59 -6.07
CA LEU A 296 7.26 -10.56 -6.60
C LEU A 296 6.48 -11.29 -5.52
N ALA A 297 7.13 -11.75 -4.45
CA ALA A 297 6.53 -12.59 -3.43
C ALA A 297 5.72 -11.78 -2.41
N VAL A 298 6.21 -10.62 -1.97
CA VAL A 298 5.58 -9.87 -0.87
C VAL A 298 4.39 -9.06 -1.38
N LYS A 299 3.21 -9.25 -0.79
CA LYS A 299 1.93 -8.78 -1.38
C LYS A 299 1.40 -7.45 -0.82
N SER A 300 2.30 -6.52 -0.55
CA SER A 300 2.00 -5.13 -0.24
C SER A 300 3.10 -4.24 -0.80
N ASP A 301 2.76 -3.04 -1.26
CA ASP A 301 3.74 -2.10 -1.81
C ASP A 301 4.76 -1.72 -0.74
N GLY A 302 4.24 -1.36 0.43
CA GLY A 302 5.04 -1.09 1.60
C GLY A 302 5.89 -2.29 2.01
N GLY A 303 5.24 -3.43 2.20
CA GLY A 303 5.93 -4.61 2.69
C GLY A 303 6.99 -5.15 1.73
N ALA A 304 6.78 -5.05 0.42
CA ALA A 304 7.75 -5.47 -0.57
C ALA A 304 8.96 -4.53 -0.63
N ILE A 305 8.72 -3.21 -0.56
CA ILE A 305 9.81 -2.22 -0.50
C ILE A 305 10.61 -2.40 0.80
N ALA A 306 9.92 -2.53 1.93
CA ALA A 306 10.54 -2.76 3.23
C ALA A 306 11.31 -4.09 3.25
N SER A 307 10.74 -5.18 2.73
CA SER A 307 11.46 -6.44 2.54
C SER A 307 12.70 -6.27 1.67
N GLY A 308 12.61 -5.48 0.60
CA GLY A 308 13.74 -5.10 -0.24
C GLY A 308 14.84 -4.37 0.54
N VAL A 309 14.48 -3.39 1.39
CA VAL A 309 15.42 -2.66 2.26
C VAL A 309 16.10 -3.59 3.25
N ILE A 310 15.33 -4.45 3.94
CA ILE A 310 15.87 -5.40 4.90
C ILE A 310 16.82 -6.36 4.18
N THR A 311 16.39 -6.91 3.03
CA THR A 311 17.19 -7.84 2.23
C THR A 311 18.47 -7.19 1.71
N ASP A 312 18.42 -5.93 1.25
CA ASP A 312 19.60 -5.15 0.85
C ASP A 312 20.62 -5.08 1.99
N ALA A 313 20.18 -4.66 3.18
CA ALA A 313 21.06 -4.52 4.33
C ALA A 313 21.66 -5.86 4.77
N LEU A 314 20.83 -6.92 4.87
CA LEU A 314 21.26 -8.25 5.30
C LEU A 314 22.25 -8.89 4.31
N ILE A 315 21.96 -8.82 3.00
CA ILE A 315 22.83 -9.39 1.97
C ILE A 315 24.15 -8.63 1.89
N ARG A 316 24.14 -7.29 1.95
CA ARG A 316 25.38 -6.50 1.96
C ARG A 316 26.25 -6.82 3.17
N ALA A 317 25.64 -6.95 4.35
CA ALA A 317 26.36 -7.31 5.56
C ALA A 317 27.01 -8.71 5.44
N GLN A 318 26.27 -9.69 4.92
CA GLN A 318 26.78 -11.06 4.76
C GLN A 318 27.84 -11.18 3.65
N ALA A 319 27.64 -10.54 2.50
CA ALA A 319 28.61 -10.53 1.41
C ALA A 319 29.94 -9.89 1.85
N PHE A 320 29.87 -8.84 2.68
CA PHE A 320 31.07 -8.26 3.27
C PHE A 320 31.73 -9.20 4.30
N ALA A 321 30.95 -9.85 5.15
CA ALA A 321 31.48 -10.73 6.20
C ALA A 321 32.11 -12.02 5.68
N ILE A 322 31.55 -12.62 4.62
CA ILE A 322 32.01 -13.89 4.06
C ILE A 322 33.04 -13.68 2.94
N ASP A 323 32.73 -12.81 1.98
CA ASP A 323 33.51 -12.67 0.74
C ASP A 323 34.37 -11.39 0.71
N GLY A 324 34.25 -10.51 1.72
CA GLY A 324 34.91 -9.20 1.72
C GLY A 324 34.34 -8.21 0.69
N VAL A 325 33.23 -8.56 0.03
CA VAL A 325 32.65 -7.76 -1.07
C VAL A 325 31.78 -6.65 -0.50
N LYS A 326 32.08 -5.40 -0.87
CA LYS A 326 31.25 -4.24 -0.52
C LYS A 326 30.37 -3.87 -1.71
N TYR A 327 29.11 -4.28 -1.68
CA TYR A 327 28.12 -3.81 -2.66
C TYR A 327 27.61 -2.41 -2.34
N GLN A 328 27.29 -1.63 -3.37
CA GLN A 328 26.62 -0.35 -3.23
C GLN A 328 25.21 -0.53 -2.65
N GLU A 329 24.84 0.36 -1.73
CA GLU A 329 23.55 0.36 -1.04
C GLU A 329 22.37 0.63 -1.98
N GLY A 330 21.25 -0.02 -1.70
CA GLY A 330 19.95 0.31 -2.29
C GLY A 330 19.64 -0.36 -3.62
N TRP A 331 20.56 -1.15 -4.19
CA TRP A 331 20.34 -1.87 -5.44
C TRP A 331 19.32 -3.01 -5.30
N VAL A 332 19.36 -3.73 -4.18
CA VAL A 332 18.40 -4.83 -3.90
C VAL A 332 17.02 -4.23 -3.61
N THR A 333 16.97 -3.15 -2.82
CA THR A 333 15.76 -2.35 -2.58
C THR A 333 15.17 -1.85 -3.89
N MET A 334 16.02 -1.32 -4.77
CA MET A 334 15.62 -0.83 -6.08
C MET A 334 14.98 -1.95 -6.90
N ALA A 335 15.58 -3.14 -6.96
CA ALA A 335 14.99 -4.26 -7.69
C ALA A 335 13.58 -4.60 -7.18
N ALA A 336 13.41 -4.72 -5.85
CA ALA A 336 12.12 -4.99 -5.23
C ALA A 336 11.09 -3.89 -5.55
N THR A 337 11.52 -2.64 -5.42
CA THR A 337 10.70 -1.45 -5.65
C THR A 337 10.26 -1.37 -7.11
N THR A 338 11.20 -1.48 -8.05
CA THR A 338 10.92 -1.38 -9.48
C THR A 338 9.92 -2.43 -9.93
N ILE A 339 10.14 -3.70 -9.58
CA ILE A 339 9.21 -4.79 -9.90
C ILE A 339 7.81 -4.51 -9.36
N LYS A 340 7.72 -4.07 -8.10
CA LYS A 340 6.44 -3.77 -7.47
C LYS A 340 5.72 -2.62 -8.18
N ILE A 341 6.43 -1.53 -8.46
CA ILE A 341 5.86 -0.38 -9.20
C ILE A 341 5.29 -0.83 -10.55
N PHE A 342 6.01 -1.66 -11.31
CA PHE A 342 5.52 -2.15 -12.61
C PHE A 342 4.22 -2.94 -12.47
N ILE A 343 4.10 -3.79 -11.45
CA ILE A 343 2.86 -4.50 -11.14
C ILE A 343 1.74 -3.50 -10.82
N ASP A 344 2.01 -2.51 -9.97
CA ASP A 344 1.00 -1.57 -9.46
C ASP A 344 0.46 -0.64 -10.56
N VAL A 345 1.29 -0.24 -11.51
CA VAL A 345 0.88 0.59 -12.66
C VAL A 345 -0.27 -0.06 -13.45
N PHE A 346 -0.33 -1.39 -13.49
CA PHE A 346 -1.33 -2.13 -14.26
C PHE A 346 -2.68 -2.30 -13.55
N ILE A 347 -2.82 -1.88 -12.28
CA ILE A 347 -4.08 -2.09 -11.55
C ILE A 347 -5.26 -1.36 -12.19
N GLY A 348 -5.04 -0.18 -12.77
CA GLY A 348 -6.08 0.57 -13.46
C GLY A 348 -6.59 -0.15 -14.70
N VAL A 349 -5.66 -0.70 -15.50
CA VAL A 349 -5.97 -1.51 -16.68
C VAL A 349 -6.72 -2.77 -16.27
N TRP A 350 -6.26 -3.45 -15.22
CA TRP A 350 -6.86 -4.68 -14.73
C TRP A 350 -8.28 -4.48 -14.18
N ALA A 351 -8.50 -3.41 -13.40
CA ALA A 351 -9.83 -3.06 -12.92
C ALA A 351 -10.80 -2.79 -14.09
N PHE A 352 -10.31 -2.17 -15.16
CA PHE A 352 -11.10 -1.97 -16.38
C PHE A 352 -11.42 -3.29 -17.09
N ILE A 353 -10.41 -4.17 -17.28
CA ILE A 353 -10.59 -5.50 -17.89
C ILE A 353 -11.62 -6.31 -17.09
N LEU A 354 -11.49 -6.35 -15.76
CA LEU A 354 -12.45 -7.08 -14.93
C LEU A 354 -13.84 -6.48 -14.98
N ALA A 355 -13.99 -5.15 -14.94
CA ALA A 355 -15.29 -4.51 -15.11
C ALA A 355 -15.93 -4.84 -16.47
N PHE A 356 -15.13 -4.85 -17.54
CA PHE A 356 -15.55 -5.25 -18.88
C PHE A 356 -16.01 -6.71 -18.92
N VAL A 357 -15.17 -7.65 -18.46
CA VAL A 357 -15.47 -9.09 -18.46
C VAL A 357 -16.71 -9.37 -17.62
N TRP A 358 -16.84 -8.76 -16.44
CA TRP A 358 -17.99 -8.99 -15.57
C TRP A 358 -19.30 -8.58 -16.21
N CYS A 359 -19.31 -7.39 -16.84
CA CYS A 359 -20.52 -6.89 -17.46
C CYS A 359 -20.88 -7.59 -18.76
N THR A 360 -19.89 -8.05 -19.54
CA THR A 360 -20.11 -8.59 -20.88
C THR A 360 -20.24 -10.11 -20.91
N MET A 361 -19.56 -10.82 -20.01
CA MET A 361 -19.49 -12.29 -20.03
C MET A 361 -20.13 -12.96 -18.82
N ILE A 362 -20.15 -12.30 -17.65
CA ILE A 362 -20.63 -12.94 -16.40
C ILE A 362 -22.08 -12.56 -16.10
N GLU A 363 -22.42 -11.28 -16.22
CA GLU A 363 -23.76 -10.78 -15.89
C GLU A 363 -24.63 -10.49 -17.13
N CYS A 364 -24.06 -10.53 -18.33
CA CYS A 364 -24.81 -10.27 -19.55
C CYS A 364 -25.85 -11.37 -19.77
N LYS A 365 -27.13 -10.98 -19.84
CA LYS A 365 -28.22 -11.92 -20.10
C LYS A 365 -28.22 -12.32 -21.57
N PRO A 366 -28.55 -13.60 -21.91
CA PRO A 366 -28.69 -14.02 -23.30
C PRO A 366 -29.69 -13.13 -24.04
N GLY A 367 -29.26 -12.50 -25.14
CA GLY A 367 -30.10 -11.64 -25.98
C GLY A 367 -30.03 -10.14 -25.70
N GLU A 368 -29.36 -9.69 -24.63
CA GLU A 368 -29.12 -8.25 -24.38
C GLU A 368 -27.74 -7.83 -24.91
N ARG A 369 -27.68 -6.70 -25.66
CA ARG A 369 -26.40 -6.03 -25.96
C ARG A 369 -26.03 -5.10 -24.82
N MET A 370 -24.84 -5.31 -24.27
CA MET A 370 -24.31 -4.55 -23.14
C MET A 370 -24.04 -3.08 -23.53
N LYS A 371 -24.41 -2.13 -22.66
CA LYS A 371 -24.22 -0.68 -22.87
C LYS A 371 -22.90 -0.21 -22.25
N TRP A 372 -22.02 0.40 -23.04
CA TRP A 372 -20.72 0.95 -22.59
C TRP A 372 -20.80 1.83 -21.34
N GLY A 373 -21.87 2.61 -21.17
CA GLY A 373 -22.08 3.44 -19.97
C GLY A 373 -22.09 2.65 -18.65
N ILE A 374 -22.51 1.38 -18.68
CA ILE A 374 -22.54 0.52 -17.47
C ILE A 374 -21.12 0.11 -17.04
N ILE A 375 -20.17 -0.06 -17.98
CA ILE A 375 -18.76 -0.34 -17.64
C ILE A 375 -18.15 0.87 -16.94
N LEU A 376 -18.37 2.05 -17.51
CA LEU A 376 -17.87 3.31 -16.95
C LEU A 376 -18.52 3.64 -15.60
N ASP A 377 -19.75 3.20 -15.36
CA ASP A 377 -20.43 3.32 -14.06
C ASP A 377 -19.89 2.34 -13.01
N ARG A 378 -19.25 1.24 -13.41
CA ARG A 378 -18.58 0.30 -12.49
C ARG A 378 -17.14 0.62 -12.24
N PHE A 379 -16.48 1.27 -13.21
CA PHE A 379 -15.08 1.60 -13.09
C PHE A 379 -14.87 2.45 -11.82
N PRO A 380 -14.05 1.99 -10.87
CA PRO A 380 -13.91 2.69 -9.59
C PRO A 380 -13.32 4.09 -9.82
N ARG A 381 -13.97 5.13 -9.29
CA ARG A 381 -13.57 6.52 -9.58
C ARG A 381 -12.25 6.88 -8.92
N PHE A 382 -11.93 6.28 -7.77
CA PHE A 382 -10.61 6.46 -7.16
C PHE A 382 -9.47 5.87 -8.02
N VAL A 383 -9.71 4.78 -8.76
CA VAL A 383 -8.73 4.21 -9.69
C VAL A 383 -8.48 5.17 -10.86
N LEU A 384 -9.51 5.90 -11.31
CA LEU A 384 -9.32 6.99 -12.27
C LEU A 384 -8.42 8.09 -11.68
N GLY A 385 -8.61 8.47 -10.42
CA GLY A 385 -7.74 9.42 -9.73
C GLY A 385 -6.28 8.95 -9.65
N TYR A 386 -6.07 7.68 -9.34
CA TYR A 386 -4.75 7.04 -9.40
C TYR A 386 -4.11 7.17 -10.79
N VAL A 387 -4.83 6.81 -11.87
CA VAL A 387 -4.31 6.91 -13.24
C VAL A 387 -4.02 8.36 -13.62
N ILE A 388 -4.90 9.30 -13.26
CA ILE A 388 -4.71 10.74 -13.56
C ILE A 388 -3.45 11.27 -12.87
N THR A 389 -3.32 11.07 -11.57
CA THR A 389 -2.16 11.57 -10.80
C THR A 389 -0.86 10.90 -11.25
N PHE A 390 -0.91 9.59 -11.56
CA PHE A 390 0.20 8.85 -12.15
C PHE A 390 0.66 9.44 -13.47
N VAL A 391 -0.23 9.59 -14.44
CA VAL A 391 0.11 10.10 -15.78
C VAL A 391 0.61 11.54 -15.71
N ILE A 392 -0.02 12.41 -14.90
CA ILE A 392 0.44 13.79 -14.72
C ILE A 392 1.88 13.82 -14.18
N MET A 393 2.15 13.11 -13.09
CA MET A 393 3.49 13.12 -12.50
C MET A 393 4.53 12.46 -13.40
N LEU A 394 4.17 11.37 -14.08
CA LEU A 394 5.03 10.70 -15.04
C LEU A 394 5.43 11.66 -16.17
N LEU A 395 4.47 12.32 -16.81
CA LEU A 395 4.73 13.22 -17.94
C LEU A 395 5.52 14.47 -17.54
N LEU A 396 5.27 15.01 -16.33
CA LEU A 396 6.01 16.15 -15.82
C LEU A 396 7.45 15.77 -15.46
N CYS A 397 7.63 14.67 -14.70
CA CYS A 397 8.96 14.26 -14.25
C CYS A 397 9.80 13.68 -15.39
N ALA A 398 9.18 13.07 -16.42
CA ALA A 398 9.89 12.52 -17.57
C ALA A 398 10.63 13.59 -18.40
N GLN A 399 10.30 14.87 -18.21
CA GLN A 399 11.05 15.99 -18.79
C GLN A 399 12.45 16.16 -18.18
N GLY A 400 12.72 15.51 -17.05
CA GLY A 400 14.02 15.51 -16.37
C GLY A 400 14.34 16.83 -15.67
N GLY A 401 15.59 16.96 -15.21
CA GLY A 401 16.10 18.18 -14.55
C GLY A 401 15.31 18.55 -13.30
N ASP A 402 14.96 19.83 -13.19
CA ASP A 402 14.23 20.38 -12.03
C ASP A 402 12.84 19.78 -11.86
N MET A 403 12.19 19.31 -12.93
CA MET A 403 10.84 18.72 -12.85
C MET A 403 10.83 17.44 -12.02
N LEU A 404 11.87 16.60 -12.14
CA LEU A 404 12.01 15.40 -11.28
C LEU A 404 12.27 15.79 -9.82
N LYS A 405 13.05 16.85 -9.58
CA LYS A 405 13.31 17.36 -8.23
C LYS A 405 12.03 17.91 -7.59
N PHE A 406 11.26 18.72 -8.31
CA PHE A 406 9.96 19.21 -7.84
C PHE A 406 8.98 18.07 -7.63
N GLY A 407 8.98 17.07 -8.51
CA GLY A 407 8.21 15.84 -8.33
C GLY A 407 8.57 15.11 -7.04
N LYS A 408 9.86 14.94 -6.74
CA LYS A 408 10.35 14.35 -5.49
C LYS A 408 9.91 15.14 -4.26
N THR A 409 9.91 16.48 -4.31
CA THR A 409 9.37 17.31 -3.24
C THR A 409 7.86 17.11 -3.08
N ALA A 410 7.09 17.17 -4.17
CA ALA A 410 5.63 17.00 -4.13
C ALA A 410 5.20 15.64 -3.54
N ILE A 411 5.95 14.56 -3.82
CA ILE A 411 5.67 13.24 -3.21
C ILE A 411 6.16 13.14 -1.77
N ALA A 412 7.17 13.92 -1.37
CA ALA A 412 7.61 14.01 0.02
C ALA A 412 6.54 14.70 0.90
N ASP A 413 5.81 15.67 0.36
CA ASP A 413 4.69 16.33 1.03
C ASP A 413 3.49 15.42 1.20
N THR A 414 3.17 14.66 0.15
CA THR A 414 1.96 13.84 0.10
C THR A 414 2.14 12.45 0.71
N GLY A 415 3.37 11.97 0.81
CA GLY A 415 3.74 10.69 1.44
C GLY A 415 3.24 10.53 2.89
N PRO A 416 3.41 11.55 3.78
CA PRO A 416 2.81 11.55 5.10
C PRO A 416 1.28 11.38 5.06
N PHE A 417 0.56 12.16 4.26
CA PHE A 417 -0.89 12.02 4.13
C PHE A 417 -1.30 10.62 3.67
N ARG A 418 -0.60 10.05 2.68
CA ARG A 418 -0.84 8.67 2.25
C ARG A 418 -0.67 7.68 3.41
N SER A 419 0.42 7.80 4.17
CA SER A 419 0.69 6.95 5.34
C SER A 419 -0.38 7.10 6.42
N ILE A 420 -0.86 8.32 6.64
CA ILE A 420 -1.96 8.62 7.56
C ILE A 420 -3.26 7.95 7.13
N PHE A 421 -3.62 8.06 5.86
CA PHE A 421 -4.82 7.40 5.36
C PHE A 421 -4.72 5.87 5.45
N PHE A 422 -3.54 5.29 5.22
CA PHE A 422 -3.33 3.86 5.43
C PHE A 422 -3.48 3.45 6.90
N ILE A 423 -2.83 4.12 7.85
CA ILE A 423 -2.98 3.77 9.28
C ILE A 423 -4.43 3.90 9.75
N LEU A 424 -5.14 4.95 9.29
CA LEU A 424 -6.57 5.12 9.57
C LEU A 424 -7.40 3.97 8.99
N THR A 425 -7.11 3.54 7.76
CA THR A 425 -7.74 2.36 7.16
C THR A 425 -7.52 1.13 8.04
N PHE A 426 -6.29 0.79 8.40
CA PHE A 426 -6.00 -0.42 9.17
C PHE A 426 -6.65 -0.42 10.55
N PHE A 427 -6.54 0.70 11.27
CA PHE A 427 -7.19 0.84 12.57
C PHE A 427 -8.71 0.68 12.45
N THR A 428 -9.35 1.41 11.53
CA THR A 428 -10.80 1.39 11.40
C THR A 428 -11.33 0.06 10.86
N ILE A 429 -10.59 -0.62 9.97
CA ILE A 429 -10.84 -2.03 9.60
C ILE A 429 -10.85 -2.89 10.86
N GLY A 430 -9.84 -2.74 11.72
CA GLY A 430 -9.77 -3.51 12.96
C GLY A 430 -11.00 -3.30 13.84
N VAL A 431 -11.40 -2.03 14.07
CA VAL A 431 -12.55 -1.71 14.93
C VAL A 431 -13.87 -2.26 14.37
N VAL A 432 -14.07 -2.27 13.04
CA VAL A 432 -15.29 -2.83 12.43
C VAL A 432 -15.23 -4.36 12.28
N SER A 433 -14.06 -4.96 12.45
CA SER A 433 -13.86 -6.41 12.32
C SER A 433 -14.39 -7.14 13.55
N ASN A 434 -15.45 -7.93 13.36
CA ASN A 434 -16.01 -8.77 14.41
C ASN A 434 -15.55 -10.22 14.18
N PHE A 435 -14.64 -10.75 15.02
CA PHE A 435 -14.04 -12.07 14.82
C PHE A 435 -15.08 -13.19 14.67
N LYS A 436 -16.16 -13.12 15.44
CA LYS A 436 -17.23 -14.11 15.36
C LYS A 436 -17.89 -14.09 13.99
N LYS A 437 -18.25 -12.91 13.51
CA LYS A 437 -18.82 -12.73 12.17
C LYS A 437 -17.82 -13.10 11.06
N LEU A 438 -16.54 -12.79 11.23
CA LEU A 438 -15.50 -13.15 10.27
C LEU A 438 -15.31 -14.66 10.17
N TRP A 439 -15.38 -15.36 11.31
CA TRP A 439 -15.34 -16.81 11.35
C TRP A 439 -16.57 -17.43 10.67
N ASP A 440 -17.76 -16.89 10.95
CA ASP A 440 -19.03 -17.32 10.33
C ASP A 440 -19.03 -17.09 8.80
N GLU A 441 -18.36 -16.04 8.32
CA GLU A 441 -18.18 -15.75 6.88
C GLU A 441 -17.05 -16.57 6.23
N GLY A 442 -16.37 -17.42 6.99
CA GLY A 442 -15.41 -18.39 6.45
C GLY A 442 -13.98 -17.85 6.26
N ILE A 443 -13.54 -16.89 7.09
CA ILE A 443 -12.16 -16.37 7.07
C ILE A 443 -11.10 -17.48 7.10
N GLY A 444 -11.36 -18.59 7.81
CA GLY A 444 -10.44 -19.73 7.87
C GLY A 444 -10.20 -20.37 6.49
N LYS A 445 -11.23 -20.46 5.63
CA LYS A 445 -11.06 -20.95 4.25
C LYS A 445 -10.30 -19.94 3.38
N LEU A 446 -10.54 -18.64 3.57
CA LEU A 446 -9.80 -17.59 2.87
C LEU A 446 -8.31 -17.61 3.25
N ALA A 447 -8.03 -17.70 4.55
CA ALA A 447 -6.69 -17.85 5.08
C ALA A 447 -6.01 -19.10 4.52
N LEU A 448 -6.71 -20.24 4.46
CA LEU A 448 -6.16 -21.46 3.88
C LEU A 448 -5.84 -21.31 2.39
N VAL A 449 -6.71 -20.69 1.59
CA VAL A 449 -6.38 -20.39 0.18
C VAL A 449 -5.15 -19.51 0.07
N TYR A 450 -5.05 -18.50 0.95
CA TYR A 450 -3.89 -17.62 0.99
C TYR A 450 -2.61 -18.41 1.29
N VAL A 451 -2.60 -19.21 2.37
CA VAL A 451 -1.44 -20.05 2.75
C VAL A 451 -1.05 -20.97 1.61
N VAL A 452 -2.02 -21.72 1.05
CA VAL A 452 -1.76 -22.66 -0.04
C VAL A 452 -1.24 -21.95 -1.28
N SER A 453 -1.77 -20.77 -1.60
CA SER A 453 -1.31 -20.03 -2.78
C SER A 453 0.07 -19.43 -2.57
N LEU A 454 0.28 -18.79 -1.41
CA LEU A 454 1.52 -18.14 -1.04
C LEU A 454 2.68 -19.13 -0.99
N PHE A 455 2.57 -20.13 -0.11
CA PHE A 455 3.62 -21.11 0.14
C PHE A 455 3.65 -22.24 -0.88
N GLY A 456 2.54 -22.49 -1.58
CA GLY A 456 2.47 -23.56 -2.58
C GLY A 456 3.06 -23.15 -3.93
N PHE A 457 2.88 -21.90 -4.38
CA PHE A 457 3.41 -21.50 -5.69
C PHE A 457 3.88 -20.05 -5.81
N ILE A 458 3.31 -19.06 -5.12
CA ILE A 458 3.70 -17.66 -5.33
C ILE A 458 5.15 -17.42 -4.95
N ILE A 459 5.55 -17.90 -3.77
CA ILE A 459 6.93 -17.79 -3.31
C ILE A 459 7.89 -18.46 -4.31
N TRP A 460 7.54 -19.64 -4.81
CA TRP A 460 8.42 -20.45 -5.64
C TRP A 460 8.50 -19.97 -7.09
N ILE A 461 7.36 -19.62 -7.68
CA ILE A 461 7.30 -19.05 -9.03
C ILE A 461 8.00 -17.69 -9.01
N GLY A 462 7.75 -16.85 -7.99
CA GLY A 462 8.44 -15.58 -7.83
C GLY A 462 9.95 -15.73 -7.70
N LEU A 463 10.41 -16.74 -6.95
CA LEU A 463 11.83 -17.07 -6.86
C LEU A 463 12.38 -17.53 -8.22
N PHE A 464 11.69 -18.45 -8.89
CA PHE A 464 12.07 -18.97 -10.20
C PHE A 464 12.20 -17.87 -11.25
N ILE A 465 11.21 -16.98 -11.33
CA ILE A 465 11.22 -15.85 -12.27
C ILE A 465 12.32 -14.85 -11.90
N SER A 466 12.50 -14.57 -10.61
CA SER A 466 13.63 -13.75 -10.15
C SER A 466 14.96 -14.34 -10.60
N TRP A 467 15.12 -15.66 -10.49
CA TRP A 467 16.35 -16.34 -10.89
C TRP A 467 16.54 -16.30 -12.41
N LEU A 468 15.49 -16.65 -13.17
CA LEU A 468 15.52 -16.64 -14.63
C LEU A 468 15.99 -15.31 -15.19
N PHE A 469 15.58 -14.21 -14.55
CA PHE A 469 15.86 -12.88 -15.04
C PHE A 469 17.10 -12.25 -14.40
N PHE A 470 17.31 -12.35 -13.09
CA PHE A 470 18.34 -11.57 -12.38
C PHE A 470 19.58 -12.37 -12.00
N HIS A 471 19.63 -13.67 -12.32
CA HIS A 471 20.80 -14.49 -12.00
C HIS A 471 22.09 -13.94 -12.62
N GLY A 472 23.16 -13.91 -11.83
CA GLY A 472 24.46 -13.37 -12.22
C GLY A 472 24.54 -11.84 -12.26
N VAL A 473 23.43 -11.13 -12.06
CA VAL A 473 23.43 -9.67 -11.97
C VAL A 473 23.77 -9.28 -10.53
N LYS A 474 24.87 -8.54 -10.37
CA LYS A 474 25.33 -8.07 -9.06
C LYS A 474 25.24 -6.55 -8.96
N PRO A 475 24.98 -6.00 -7.75
CA PRO A 475 25.18 -4.58 -7.51
C PRO A 475 26.63 -4.18 -7.83
N PRO A 476 26.86 -2.92 -8.24
CA PRO A 476 28.22 -2.38 -8.34
C PRO A 476 28.88 -2.36 -6.97
N LEU A 477 30.22 -2.38 -6.97
CA LEU A 477 31.00 -2.32 -5.75
C LEU A 477 31.02 -0.88 -5.20
N ALA A 478 30.87 -0.75 -3.89
CA ALA A 478 31.09 0.50 -3.19
C ALA A 478 32.60 0.79 -3.12
N SER A 479 32.96 2.02 -3.47
CA SER A 479 34.32 2.57 -3.38
C SER A 479 34.82 2.67 -1.95
#